data_AF-A0AAW0NQI8-F1
#
_entry.id   AF-A0AAW0NQI8-F1
#
_cell.length_a   1.000
_cell.length_b   1.000
_cell.length_c   1.000
_cell.angle_alpha   90.00
_cell.angle_beta   90.00
_cell.angle_gamma   90.00
#
_symmetry.space_group_name_H-M   'P 1'
#
loop_
_entity.id
_entity.type
_entity.pdbx_description
1 polymer ?
#
loop_
_entity_poly.entity_id
_entity_poly.type
_entity_poly.pdbx_seq_one_letter_code
_entity_poly.pdbx_strand_id
1 'polypeptide(L)'
;MSFKALSMQRLLRTSPALKEEEVIVPSGENQQPSAQDTLTPEVEELRGQDQHQLQRDYRLTDYTVSQSLEEKHAFQELVKVMRMPCVTLSDHASSGVKKDITEENLSSGLSHQPCLKGETLLTFGEFLVAEYRKKGQLEFRKMFKLQHRMRLQSSWGVIPHEDVDGKPAGTFLKTNRGVSILIRRASLEDYVLYMKRGPAISYPKDAAALLMMMDITEGDCVLEAGSGSGAMSLFLSRAVGASGKVVSVEVREDHLKRAVLNYNRWRTSWELRRGHHGRITKFVHADLSTDPVLEGMGFHAVALDLIHPQLALSTVIPHLHSGAVVPSTLQSVW
;
A
#
# COMPACT_ATOMS: atom_id res chain seq x y z
N MET A 1 25.44 7.69 -62.02
CA MET A 1 26.37 8.65 -61.38
C MET A 1 26.04 8.66 -59.89
N SER A 2 26.60 7.74 -59.12
CA SER A 2 27.83 7.88 -58.30
C SER A 2 27.58 8.53 -56.94
N PHE A 3 27.70 7.66 -55.93
CA PHE A 3 27.91 7.84 -54.50
C PHE A 3 28.58 9.14 -54.05
N LYS A 4 28.18 9.63 -52.88
CA LYS A 4 29.10 10.07 -51.81
C LYS A 4 28.50 9.77 -50.42
N ALA A 5 29.13 8.81 -49.75
CA ALA A 5 29.05 8.61 -48.32
C ALA A 5 29.90 9.67 -47.61
N LEU A 6 29.42 10.17 -46.47
CA LEU A 6 30.26 10.91 -45.52
C LEU A 6 30.12 10.27 -44.13
N SER A 7 31.22 9.63 -43.76
CA SER A 7 31.61 9.24 -42.41
C SER A 7 31.88 10.49 -41.58
N MET A 8 31.37 10.55 -40.34
CA MET A 8 32.02 11.33 -39.29
C MET A 8 32.02 10.57 -37.96
N GLN A 9 33.21 10.58 -37.37
CA GLN A 9 33.66 9.82 -36.23
C GLN A 9 33.16 10.42 -34.90
N ARG A 10 32.79 9.51 -33.99
CA ARG A 10 33.22 9.44 -32.57
C ARG A 10 33.61 10.76 -31.89
N LEU A 11 32.66 11.35 -31.16
CA LEU A 11 32.98 12.20 -30.01
C LEU A 11 32.48 11.52 -28.73
N LEU A 12 33.43 10.98 -27.97
CA LEU A 12 33.26 10.66 -26.55
C LEU A 12 33.07 11.98 -25.80
N ARG A 13 31.91 12.18 -25.19
CA ARG A 13 31.74 13.14 -24.09
C ARG A 13 31.02 12.44 -22.94
N THR A 14 31.73 12.42 -21.82
CA THR A 14 31.33 12.08 -20.47
C THR A 14 30.09 12.87 -20.04
N SER A 15 29.03 12.18 -19.61
CA SER A 15 27.87 12.81 -18.97
C SER A 15 28.21 13.22 -17.53
N PRO A 16 27.95 14.47 -17.12
CA PRO A 16 28.03 14.85 -15.72
C PRO A 16 26.72 14.50 -14.97
N ALA A 17 26.87 14.39 -13.65
CA ALA A 17 25.86 14.01 -12.68
C ALA A 17 24.56 14.83 -12.76
N LEU A 18 23.45 14.15 -12.49
CA LEU A 18 22.12 14.73 -12.27
C LEU A 18 22.18 15.67 -11.07
N LYS A 19 21.94 16.96 -11.30
CA LYS A 19 21.71 17.95 -10.26
C LYS A 19 20.29 17.77 -9.71
N GLU A 20 20.18 17.79 -8.39
CA GLU A 20 18.93 17.96 -7.64
C GLU A 20 18.34 19.33 -8.02
N GLU A 21 17.08 19.36 -8.46
CA GLU A 21 16.34 20.62 -8.61
C GLU A 21 15.76 21.03 -7.26
N GLU A 22 16.21 22.20 -6.79
CA GLU A 22 15.83 22.86 -5.54
C GLU A 22 14.35 23.26 -5.51
N VAL A 23 13.75 23.06 -4.33
CA VAL A 23 12.46 23.64 -3.93
C VAL A 23 12.67 25.14 -3.72
N ILE A 24 11.97 25.98 -4.48
CA ILE A 24 12.03 27.44 -4.34
C ILE A 24 11.05 27.87 -3.22
N VAL A 25 11.57 28.50 -2.16
CA VAL A 25 10.81 29.07 -1.03
C VAL A 25 11.15 30.56 -0.91
N PRO A 26 10.19 31.51 -0.87
CA PRO A 26 10.48 32.90 -0.58
C PRO A 26 10.57 33.15 0.93
N SER A 27 11.61 33.87 1.33
CA SER A 27 11.89 34.33 2.70
C SER A 27 10.98 35.48 3.14
N GLY A 28 10.38 35.36 4.33
CA GLY A 28 9.57 36.39 5.00
C GLY A 28 9.73 36.31 6.52
N GLU A 29 9.67 37.46 7.18
CA GLU A 29 10.32 37.83 8.45
C GLU A 29 9.62 37.38 9.75
N ASN A 30 10.42 37.43 10.83
CA ASN A 30 10.10 37.16 12.25
C ASN A 30 8.96 38.01 12.83
N GLN A 31 7.98 37.38 13.50
CA GLN A 31 7.25 37.96 14.64
C GLN A 31 6.96 36.89 15.73
N GLN A 32 7.26 37.22 16.99
CA GLN A 32 7.02 36.41 18.19
C GLN A 32 5.53 36.40 18.63
N PRO A 33 5.05 35.36 19.34
CA PRO A 33 3.64 35.22 19.71
C PRO A 33 3.29 35.93 21.04
N SER A 34 2.15 36.62 21.07
CA SER A 34 1.51 37.13 22.30
C SER A 34 0.51 36.12 22.85
N ALA A 35 0.55 35.94 24.17
CA ALA A 35 -0.33 35.06 24.94
C ALA A 35 -1.72 35.66 25.19
N GLN A 36 -2.76 34.83 25.07
CA GLN A 36 -3.90 34.70 26.00
C GLN A 36 -4.89 33.69 25.41
N ASP A 37 -5.16 32.61 26.14
CA ASP A 37 -6.47 31.96 26.23
C ASP A 37 -6.37 30.86 27.30
N THR A 38 -6.69 31.25 28.54
CA THR A 38 -6.81 30.34 29.67
C THR A 38 -8.18 29.68 29.59
N LEU A 39 -8.21 28.38 29.31
CA LEU A 39 -9.45 27.59 29.23
C LEU A 39 -10.09 27.43 30.62
N THR A 40 -11.42 27.44 30.65
CA THR A 40 -12.24 27.32 31.86
C THR A 40 -12.25 25.88 32.41
N PRO A 41 -12.41 25.70 33.74
CA PRO A 41 -12.33 24.39 34.39
C PRO A 41 -13.38 23.36 33.91
N GLU A 42 -14.52 23.79 33.35
CA GLU A 42 -15.50 22.91 32.70
C GLU A 42 -14.95 22.23 31.43
N VAL A 43 -14.02 22.87 30.70
CA VAL A 43 -13.41 22.31 29.49
C VAL A 43 -12.35 21.26 29.84
N GLU A 44 -11.71 21.36 31.00
CA GLU A 44 -10.82 20.31 31.51
C GLU A 44 -11.60 19.08 31.99
N GLU A 45 -12.78 19.28 32.59
CA GLU A 45 -13.61 18.18 33.09
C GLU A 45 -14.25 17.37 31.94
N LEU A 46 -14.67 18.03 30.86
CA LEU A 46 -15.17 17.36 29.63
C LEU A 46 -14.06 16.57 28.91
N ARG A 47 -12.81 17.05 28.92
CA ARG A 47 -11.65 16.28 28.38
C ARG A 47 -11.30 15.06 29.25
N GLY A 48 -11.55 15.13 30.55
CA GLY A 48 -11.36 13.99 31.47
C GLY A 48 -12.40 12.89 31.29
N GLN A 49 -13.65 13.25 30.96
CA GLN A 49 -14.74 12.30 30.72
C GLN A 49 -14.60 11.59 29.36
N ASP A 50 -14.18 12.30 28.31
CA ASP A 50 -13.93 11.73 26.99
C ASP A 50 -12.77 10.71 26.99
N GLN A 51 -11.70 10.95 27.76
CA GLN A 51 -10.58 10.01 27.86
C GLN A 51 -10.95 8.70 28.56
N HIS A 52 -11.89 8.73 29.51
CA HIS A 52 -12.41 7.53 30.17
C HIS A 52 -13.39 6.75 29.30
N GLN A 53 -14.09 7.41 28.38
CA GLN A 53 -14.99 6.77 27.41
C GLN A 53 -14.20 6.13 26.25
N LEU A 54 -13.18 6.82 25.74
CA LEU A 54 -12.21 6.29 24.76
C LEU A 54 -11.45 5.04 25.27
N GLN A 55 -11.14 4.96 26.57
CA GLN A 55 -10.54 3.76 27.17
C GLN A 55 -11.55 2.61 27.40
N ARG A 56 -12.84 2.89 27.54
CA ARG A 56 -13.90 1.85 27.60
C ARG A 56 -14.19 1.28 26.22
N ASP A 57 -14.22 2.11 25.19
CA ASP A 57 -14.47 1.67 23.81
C ASP A 57 -13.29 0.86 23.24
N TYR A 58 -12.06 1.12 23.69
CA TYR A 58 -10.89 0.32 23.33
C TYR A 58 -10.93 -1.11 23.89
N ARG A 59 -11.71 -1.38 24.95
CA ARG A 59 -11.90 -2.74 25.50
C ARG A 59 -13.10 -3.50 24.92
N LEU A 60 -13.88 -2.88 24.04
CA LEU A 60 -15.11 -3.47 23.47
C LEU A 60 -14.98 -3.89 22.00
N THR A 61 -13.77 -3.91 21.45
CA THR A 61 -13.50 -4.53 20.13
C THR A 61 -13.22 -6.03 20.24
N ASP A 62 -14.04 -6.75 21.01
CA ASP A 62 -14.23 -8.20 20.84
C ASP A 62 -15.26 -8.39 19.72
N TYR A 63 -14.76 -8.54 18.49
CA TYR A 63 -15.59 -8.91 17.33
C TYR A 63 -16.13 -10.33 17.52
N THR A 64 -17.34 -10.45 18.07
CA THR A 64 -18.16 -11.65 17.92
C THR A 64 -18.92 -11.54 16.61
N VAL A 65 -18.51 -12.31 15.61
CA VAL A 65 -19.18 -12.41 14.31
C VAL A 65 -20.45 -13.25 14.49
N SER A 66 -21.60 -12.60 14.61
CA SER A 66 -22.90 -13.25 14.41
C SER A 66 -23.15 -13.39 12.90
N GLN A 67 -22.57 -14.43 12.29
CA GLN A 67 -22.88 -14.87 10.93
C GLN A 67 -24.21 -15.61 10.90
N SER A 68 -25.07 -15.24 9.96
CA SER A 68 -26.33 -15.93 9.67
C SER A 68 -26.08 -17.38 9.21
N LEU A 69 -27.06 -18.26 9.45
CA LEU A 69 -26.96 -19.70 9.12
C LEU A 69 -26.77 -19.97 7.61
N GLU A 70 -27.25 -19.06 6.75
CA GLU A 70 -27.12 -19.17 5.29
C GLU A 70 -25.71 -18.84 4.79
N GLU A 71 -25.03 -17.87 5.41
CA GLU A 71 -23.64 -17.51 5.07
C GLU A 71 -22.64 -18.60 5.47
N LYS A 72 -22.89 -19.28 6.60
CA LYS A 72 -22.09 -20.45 7.01
C LYS A 72 -22.24 -21.61 6.03
N HIS A 73 -23.43 -21.80 5.48
CA HIS A 73 -23.70 -22.82 4.47
C HIS A 73 -23.01 -22.49 3.15
N ALA A 74 -23.10 -21.24 2.67
CA ALA A 74 -22.41 -20.79 1.47
C ALA A 74 -20.88 -20.89 1.59
N PHE A 75 -20.32 -20.54 2.75
CA PHE A 75 -18.88 -20.68 3.01
C PHE A 75 -18.45 -22.15 3.08
N GLN A 76 -19.23 -23.04 3.71
CA GLN A 76 -18.94 -24.47 3.73
C GLN A 76 -19.03 -25.13 2.35
N GLU A 77 -19.96 -24.69 1.50
CA GLU A 77 -20.04 -25.15 0.11
C GLU A 77 -18.86 -24.66 -0.74
N LEU A 78 -18.43 -23.40 -0.58
CA LEU A 78 -17.19 -22.88 -1.20
C LEU A 78 -15.94 -23.64 -0.74
N VAL A 79 -15.86 -24.00 0.55
CA VAL A 79 -14.78 -24.83 1.10
C VAL A 79 -14.85 -26.28 0.58
N LYS A 80 -16.03 -26.83 0.29
CA LYS A 80 -16.18 -28.14 -0.38
C LYS A 80 -15.72 -28.10 -1.84
N VAL A 81 -16.10 -27.05 -2.59
CA VAL A 81 -15.68 -26.87 -3.99
C VAL A 81 -14.16 -26.72 -4.09
N MET A 82 -13.53 -25.98 -3.17
CA MET A 82 -12.06 -25.86 -3.10
C MET A 82 -11.34 -27.13 -2.60
N ARG A 83 -12.06 -28.11 -2.04
CA ARG A 83 -11.52 -29.40 -1.58
C ARG A 83 -11.70 -30.54 -2.58
N MET A 84 -12.26 -30.27 -3.76
CA MET A 84 -12.36 -31.30 -4.79
C MET A 84 -10.97 -31.59 -5.38
N PRO A 85 -10.51 -32.86 -5.40
CA PRO A 85 -9.26 -33.20 -6.06
C PRO A 85 -9.38 -33.00 -7.58
N CYS A 86 -8.36 -32.38 -8.16
CA CYS A 86 -8.19 -32.24 -9.60
C CYS A 86 -8.23 -33.64 -10.25
N VAL A 87 -9.19 -33.85 -11.15
CA VAL A 87 -9.34 -35.08 -11.91
C VAL A 87 -8.10 -35.23 -12.80
N THR A 88 -7.26 -36.20 -12.49
CA THR A 88 -6.26 -36.74 -13.41
C THR A 88 -6.84 -38.02 -14.00
N LEU A 89 -6.76 -38.15 -15.32
CA LEU A 89 -7.18 -39.32 -16.08
C LEU A 89 -6.31 -40.55 -15.68
N SER A 90 -6.98 -41.62 -15.22
CA SER A 90 -6.71 -43.07 -15.35
C SER A 90 -5.26 -43.58 -15.11
N ASP A 91 -4.95 -44.58 -14.28
CA ASP A 91 -5.59 -45.89 -14.08
C ASP A 91 -5.11 -46.62 -12.79
N HIS A 92 -5.96 -47.55 -12.34
CA HIS A 92 -5.73 -48.75 -11.50
C HIS A 92 -5.39 -48.65 -9.98
N ALA A 93 -6.46 -48.83 -9.19
CA ALA A 93 -6.68 -49.76 -8.07
C ALA A 93 -5.51 -50.21 -7.16
N SER A 94 -5.60 -49.91 -5.85
CA SER A 94 -5.85 -50.92 -4.78
C SER A 94 -5.65 -50.37 -3.35
N SER A 95 -6.64 -50.68 -2.50
CA SER A 95 -6.75 -50.75 -1.02
C SER A 95 -5.81 -49.97 -0.07
N GLY A 96 -6.41 -48.98 0.61
CA GLY A 96 -6.55 -48.80 2.06
C GLY A 96 -5.41 -49.11 3.04
N VAL A 97 -4.91 -48.06 3.72
CA VAL A 97 -4.53 -48.05 5.16
C VAL A 97 -4.69 -46.62 5.71
N LYS A 98 -5.40 -46.44 6.83
CA LYS A 98 -5.39 -45.19 7.63
C LYS A 98 -4.08 -45.08 8.40
N LYS A 99 -3.33 -43.98 8.25
CA LYS A 99 -2.23 -43.61 9.16
C LYS A 99 -2.24 -42.11 9.44
N ASP A 100 -2.25 -41.79 10.73
CA ASP A 100 -2.05 -40.46 11.29
C ASP A 100 -0.69 -39.88 10.87
N ILE A 101 -0.66 -38.59 10.53
CA ILE A 101 0.55 -37.89 10.08
C ILE A 101 1.20 -37.20 11.27
N THR A 102 2.36 -37.70 11.69
CA THR A 102 3.32 -37.04 12.58
C THR A 102 4.40 -36.31 11.76
N GLU A 103 4.84 -35.14 12.23
CA GLU A 103 5.68 -34.13 11.54
C GLU A 103 7.15 -34.53 11.24
N GLU A 104 7.51 -35.80 11.12
CA GLU A 104 8.94 -36.21 11.05
C GLU A 104 9.49 -36.69 9.70
N ASN A 105 8.74 -36.62 8.60
CA ASN A 105 9.25 -37.09 7.29
C ASN A 105 9.19 -36.06 6.15
N LEU A 106 9.64 -34.82 6.38
CA LEU A 106 9.80 -33.80 5.33
C LEU A 106 11.27 -33.41 5.07
N SER A 107 12.19 -34.36 5.19
CA SER A 107 13.63 -34.16 4.92
C SER A 107 14.20 -35.21 3.96
N SER A 108 13.58 -35.36 2.79
CA SER A 108 14.29 -35.90 1.60
C SER A 108 13.49 -35.63 0.32
N GLY A 109 13.81 -34.54 -0.37
CA GLY A 109 13.23 -34.21 -1.68
C GLY A 109 13.22 -32.72 -2.00
N LEU A 110 14.37 -32.12 -2.31
CA LEU A 110 14.41 -30.93 -3.17
C LEU A 110 13.96 -31.37 -4.58
N SER A 111 13.21 -30.63 -5.39
CA SER A 111 12.74 -29.25 -5.34
C SER A 111 11.78 -29.05 -6.51
N HIS A 112 10.54 -28.65 -6.25
CA HIS A 112 9.81 -27.75 -7.12
C HIS A 112 8.65 -27.19 -6.28
N GLN A 113 8.94 -26.19 -5.46
CA GLN A 113 7.86 -25.26 -5.13
C GLN A 113 7.43 -24.64 -6.46
N PRO A 114 6.13 -24.64 -6.81
CA PRO A 114 5.67 -23.95 -8.00
C PRO A 114 5.96 -22.46 -7.81
N CYS A 115 7.05 -21.96 -8.38
CA CYS A 115 7.25 -20.53 -8.51
C CYS A 115 6.34 -20.06 -9.64
N LEU A 116 5.42 -19.14 -9.33
CA LEU A 116 4.60 -18.52 -10.36
C LEU A 116 5.53 -17.86 -11.36
N LYS A 117 5.18 -17.95 -12.65
CA LYS A 117 5.98 -17.36 -13.72
C LYS A 117 6.18 -15.86 -13.46
N GLY A 118 7.43 -15.42 -13.39
CA GLY A 118 7.79 -14.02 -13.10
C GLY A 118 7.87 -13.66 -11.61
N GLU A 119 7.80 -14.63 -10.68
CA GLU A 119 8.19 -14.39 -9.30
C GLU A 119 9.71 -14.47 -9.13
N THR A 120 10.24 -13.53 -8.35
CA THR A 120 11.65 -13.47 -7.97
C THR A 120 11.84 -13.90 -6.52
N LEU A 121 13.04 -14.35 -6.19
CA LEU A 121 13.45 -14.56 -4.80
C LEU A 121 13.44 -13.23 -4.04
N LEU A 122 13.30 -13.31 -2.72
CA LEU A 122 13.37 -12.14 -1.85
C LEU A 122 14.74 -11.48 -1.99
N THR A 123 14.75 -10.16 -2.15
CA THR A 123 15.98 -9.38 -2.31
C THR A 123 16.01 -8.17 -1.38
N PHE A 124 17.21 -7.74 -1.01
CA PHE A 124 17.41 -6.50 -0.27
C PHE A 124 16.71 -5.31 -0.95
N GLY A 125 16.08 -4.47 -0.14
CA GLY A 125 15.27 -3.34 -0.57
C GLY A 125 13.76 -3.59 -0.54
N GLU A 126 13.31 -4.85 -0.54
CA GLU A 126 11.89 -5.18 -0.49
C GLU A 126 11.25 -4.92 0.89
N PHE A 127 9.97 -4.53 0.90
CA PHE A 127 9.13 -4.53 2.10
C PHE A 127 8.51 -5.91 2.31
N LEU A 128 8.78 -6.47 3.49
CA LEU A 128 8.34 -7.79 3.92
C LEU A 128 7.47 -7.67 5.17
N VAL A 129 6.67 -8.71 5.41
CA VAL A 129 5.91 -8.90 6.64
C VAL A 129 6.32 -10.23 7.25
N ALA A 130 6.63 -10.16 8.53
CA ALA A 130 6.84 -11.31 9.38
C ALA A 130 5.58 -11.59 10.20
N GLU A 131 5.10 -12.83 10.17
CA GLU A 131 3.92 -13.27 10.92
C GLU A 131 4.22 -14.51 11.75
N TYR A 132 3.76 -14.50 12.99
CA TYR A 132 3.74 -15.67 13.84
C TYR A 132 2.35 -15.88 14.41
N ARG A 133 1.86 -17.12 14.28
CA ARG A 133 0.56 -17.55 14.79
C ARG A 133 0.76 -18.68 15.79
N LYS A 134 0.06 -18.60 16.92
CA LYS A 134 0.03 -19.64 17.95
C LYS A 134 -1.41 -20.11 18.12
N LYS A 135 -1.65 -21.42 17.96
CA LYS A 135 -3.00 -22.01 18.04
C LYS A 135 -4.05 -21.28 17.16
N GLY A 136 -3.63 -20.84 15.97
CA GLY A 136 -4.48 -20.11 15.02
C GLY A 136 -4.57 -18.59 15.24
N GLN A 137 -4.23 -18.09 16.43
CA GLN A 137 -4.25 -16.66 16.76
C GLN A 137 -2.97 -15.96 16.27
N LEU A 138 -3.11 -14.74 15.75
CA LEU A 138 -1.99 -13.91 15.32
C LEU A 138 -1.34 -13.25 16.54
N GLU A 139 -0.16 -13.73 16.90
CA GLU A 139 0.59 -13.26 18.08
C GLU A 139 1.60 -12.16 17.72
N PHE A 140 2.08 -12.15 16.49
CA PHE A 140 3.05 -11.18 16.03
C PHE A 140 2.89 -10.95 14.53
N ARG A 141 2.82 -9.67 14.15
CA ARG A 141 2.89 -9.20 12.77
C ARG A 141 3.74 -7.95 12.73
N LYS A 142 4.74 -7.92 11.86
CA LYS A 142 5.62 -6.76 11.72
C LYS A 142 6.05 -6.58 10.26
N MET A 143 5.81 -5.39 9.74
CA MET A 143 6.39 -4.96 8.47
C MET A 143 7.81 -4.46 8.69
N PHE A 144 8.73 -4.83 7.79
CA PHE A 144 10.11 -4.37 7.80
C PHE A 144 10.65 -4.27 6.37
N LYS A 145 11.70 -3.47 6.18
CA LYS A 145 12.44 -3.41 4.92
C LYS A 145 13.62 -4.38 5.02
N LEU A 146 13.77 -5.24 4.02
CA LEU A 146 14.92 -6.14 3.94
C LEU A 146 16.17 -5.31 3.62
N GLN A 147 17.21 -5.42 4.46
CA GLN A 147 18.40 -4.58 4.42
C GLN A 147 19.64 -5.37 4.86
N HIS A 148 20.79 -5.09 4.26
CA HIS A 148 22.06 -5.69 4.65
C HIS A 148 22.42 -5.40 6.11
N ARG A 149 23.00 -6.40 6.79
CA ARG A 149 23.51 -6.32 8.16
C ARG A 149 22.47 -5.94 9.21
N MET A 150 21.20 -6.07 8.85
CA MET A 150 20.07 -5.79 9.73
C MET A 150 19.42 -7.11 10.14
N ARG A 151 18.58 -7.04 11.17
CA ARG A 151 17.91 -8.20 11.74
C ARG A 151 16.48 -7.87 12.09
N LEU A 152 15.58 -8.81 11.85
CA LEU A 152 14.24 -8.78 12.37
C LEU A 152 14.26 -9.13 13.85
N GLN A 153 13.86 -8.17 14.69
CA GLN A 153 13.71 -8.39 16.13
C GLN A 153 12.24 -8.54 16.51
N SER A 154 11.95 -9.56 17.31
CA SER A 154 10.64 -9.88 17.88
C SER A 154 10.80 -10.46 19.30
N SER A 155 9.71 -10.51 20.08
CA SER A 155 9.67 -11.22 21.37
C SER A 155 9.87 -12.74 21.22
N TRP A 156 9.66 -13.27 20.01
CA TRP A 156 9.77 -14.69 19.67
C TRP A 156 11.16 -15.09 19.15
N GLY A 157 12.10 -14.14 19.12
CA GLY A 157 13.48 -14.34 18.69
C GLY A 157 13.88 -13.41 17.55
N VAL A 158 15.05 -13.70 16.99
CA VAL A 158 15.73 -12.87 15.98
C VAL A 158 15.93 -13.68 14.70
N ILE A 159 15.76 -13.00 13.56
CA ILE A 159 16.08 -13.53 12.23
C ILE A 159 17.01 -12.52 11.53
N PRO A 160 18.26 -12.87 11.21
CA PRO A 160 19.14 -12.09 10.35
C PRO A 160 18.52 -11.86 8.97
N HIS A 161 18.67 -10.68 8.39
CA HIS A 161 18.14 -10.40 7.05
C HIS A 161 18.84 -11.21 5.96
N GLU A 162 20.10 -11.57 6.19
CA GLU A 162 20.91 -12.43 5.32
C GLU A 162 20.27 -13.82 5.16
N ASP A 163 19.55 -14.31 6.17
CA ASP A 163 18.87 -15.60 6.10
C ASP A 163 17.56 -15.54 5.30
N VAL A 164 17.03 -14.33 5.11
CA VAL A 164 15.80 -14.05 4.36
C VAL A 164 16.09 -13.84 2.87
N ASP A 165 17.21 -13.20 2.56
CA ASP A 165 17.65 -12.96 1.18
C ASP A 165 17.80 -14.27 0.39
N GLY A 166 17.40 -14.25 -0.88
CA GLY A 166 17.44 -15.44 -1.74
C GLY A 166 16.42 -16.53 -1.40
N LYS A 167 15.53 -16.33 -0.43
CA LYS A 167 14.42 -17.26 -0.15
C LYS A 167 13.19 -16.95 -1.00
N PRO A 168 12.32 -17.92 -1.29
CA PRO A 168 11.01 -17.62 -1.88
C PRO A 168 10.11 -16.89 -0.87
N ALA A 169 9.26 -16.01 -1.36
CA ALA A 169 8.25 -15.36 -0.53
C ALA A 169 7.25 -16.41 0.02
N GLY A 170 6.82 -16.25 1.27
CA GLY A 170 5.95 -17.21 1.96
C GLY A 170 6.71 -18.33 2.68
N THR A 171 8.03 -18.21 2.81
CA THR A 171 8.87 -19.18 3.53
C THR A 171 8.75 -19.00 5.04
N PHE A 172 8.76 -20.11 5.77
CA PHE A 172 8.93 -20.12 7.21
C PHE A 172 10.41 -20.15 7.59
N LEU A 173 10.84 -19.23 8.45
CA LEU A 173 12.20 -19.18 8.98
C LEU A 173 12.18 -19.36 10.49
N LYS A 174 13.08 -20.20 11.00
CA LYS A 174 13.25 -20.41 12.44
C LYS A 174 14.05 -19.25 13.03
N THR A 175 13.56 -18.70 14.13
CA THR A 175 14.33 -17.76 14.95
C THR A 175 15.45 -18.49 15.69
N ASN A 176 16.38 -17.73 16.28
CA ASN A 176 17.38 -18.25 17.22
C ASN A 176 16.78 -18.97 18.46
N ARG A 177 15.47 -18.83 18.72
CA ARG A 177 14.74 -19.54 19.79
C ARG A 177 13.98 -20.77 19.28
N GLY A 178 14.16 -21.14 18.02
CA GLY A 178 13.47 -22.27 17.37
C GLY A 178 12.04 -21.99 16.94
N VAL A 179 11.52 -20.77 17.11
CA VAL A 179 10.15 -20.40 16.72
C VAL A 179 10.08 -20.17 15.22
N SER A 180 9.10 -20.76 14.55
CA SER A 180 8.91 -20.60 13.10
C SER A 180 8.08 -19.33 12.79
N ILE A 181 8.63 -18.42 12.00
CA ILE A 181 7.97 -17.17 11.57
C ILE A 181 7.79 -17.21 10.05
N LEU A 182 6.57 -16.92 9.59
CA LEU A 182 6.26 -16.76 8.17
C LEU A 182 6.81 -15.43 7.66
N ILE A 183 7.63 -15.46 6.61
CA ILE A 183 8.12 -14.27 5.92
C ILE A 183 7.48 -14.20 4.53
N ARG A 184 6.74 -13.12 4.27
CA ARG A 184 6.09 -12.86 2.98
C ARG A 184 6.31 -11.42 2.54
N ARG A 185 6.11 -11.14 1.26
CA ARG A 185 6.07 -9.76 0.76
C ARG A 185 4.92 -8.99 1.40
N ALA A 186 5.13 -7.72 1.68
CA ALA A 186 4.05 -6.84 2.12
C ALA A 186 3.03 -6.69 1.00
N SER A 187 1.74 -6.80 1.33
CA SER A 187 0.67 -6.33 0.46
C SER A 187 0.63 -4.80 0.48
N LEU A 188 -0.13 -4.20 -0.42
CA LEU A 188 -0.34 -2.74 -0.36
C LEU A 188 -1.14 -2.34 0.88
N GLU A 189 -2.10 -3.18 1.28
CA GLU A 189 -2.82 -3.01 2.55
C GLU A 189 -1.85 -3.01 3.74
N ASP A 190 -0.93 -3.99 3.81
CA ASP A 190 0.12 -3.99 4.84
C ASP A 190 0.87 -2.66 4.84
N TYR A 191 1.35 -2.25 3.67
CA TYR A 191 2.15 -1.06 3.54
C TYR A 191 1.42 0.20 4.01
N VAL A 192 0.19 0.40 3.57
CA VAL A 192 -0.63 1.56 3.94
C VAL A 192 -0.91 1.60 5.44
N LEU A 193 -1.13 0.44 6.08
CA LEU A 193 -1.37 0.37 7.53
C LEU A 193 -0.12 0.62 8.38
N TYR A 194 1.07 0.25 7.88
CA TYR A 194 2.33 0.35 8.64
C TYR A 194 3.27 1.48 8.21
N MET A 195 2.99 2.18 7.10
CA MET A 195 3.80 3.32 6.66
C MET A 195 3.73 4.48 7.65
N LYS A 196 4.73 5.37 7.60
CA LYS A 196 4.70 6.61 8.40
C LYS A 196 3.56 7.49 7.89
N ARG A 197 2.77 8.04 8.81
CA ARG A 197 1.62 8.89 8.51
C ARG A 197 1.85 10.30 9.04
N GLY A 198 1.32 11.30 8.34
CA GLY A 198 1.12 12.64 8.89
C GLY A 198 -0.36 12.80 9.22
N PRO A 199 -1.23 12.91 8.20
CA PRO A 199 -2.69 12.88 8.36
C PRO A 199 -3.28 11.50 8.61
N ALA A 200 -4.58 11.50 8.94
CA ALA A 200 -5.42 10.32 8.81
C ALA A 200 -5.36 9.78 7.36
N ILE A 201 -5.53 8.46 7.23
CA ILE A 201 -5.49 7.78 5.92
C ILE A 201 -6.87 7.25 5.58
N SER A 202 -7.18 7.21 4.29
CA SER A 202 -8.26 6.37 3.78
C SER A 202 -7.85 4.90 3.99
N TYR A 203 -8.63 4.18 4.80
CA TYR A 203 -8.31 2.79 5.13
C TYR A 203 -8.56 1.88 3.91
N PRO A 204 -7.89 0.72 3.82
CA PRO A 204 -8.02 -0.20 2.69
C PRO A 204 -9.46 -0.56 2.33
N LYS A 205 -10.34 -0.74 3.32
CA LYS A 205 -11.77 -1.00 3.10
C LYS A 205 -12.48 0.13 2.34
N ASP A 206 -12.16 1.37 2.69
CA ASP A 206 -12.78 2.56 2.11
C ASP A 206 -12.19 2.84 0.74
N ALA A 207 -10.88 2.64 0.59
CA ALA A 207 -10.20 2.71 -0.71
C ALA A 207 -10.73 1.69 -1.71
N ALA A 208 -10.96 0.44 -1.28
CA ALA A 208 -11.54 -0.58 -2.16
C ALA A 208 -12.95 -0.21 -2.62
N ALA A 209 -13.81 0.31 -1.72
CA ALA A 209 -15.15 0.76 -2.06
C ALA A 209 -15.12 1.95 -3.04
N LEU A 210 -14.26 2.95 -2.77
CA LEU A 210 -14.09 4.11 -3.65
C LEU A 210 -13.63 3.71 -5.06
N LEU A 211 -12.59 2.89 -5.16
CA LEU A 211 -12.08 2.41 -6.45
C LEU A 211 -13.17 1.74 -7.29
N MET A 212 -14.03 0.93 -6.64
CA MET A 212 -15.12 0.24 -7.32
C MET A 212 -16.25 1.18 -7.73
N MET A 213 -16.58 2.19 -6.90
CA MET A 213 -17.55 3.22 -7.27
C MET A 213 -17.06 4.12 -8.40
N MET A 214 -15.76 4.38 -8.47
CA MET A 214 -15.12 5.20 -9.51
C MET A 214 -14.98 4.47 -10.86
N ASP A 215 -15.22 3.15 -10.90
CA ASP A 215 -15.02 2.28 -12.06
C ASP A 215 -13.63 2.44 -12.72
N ILE A 216 -12.58 2.52 -11.88
CA ILE A 216 -11.21 2.77 -12.37
C ILE A 216 -10.62 1.51 -12.98
N THR A 217 -10.11 1.66 -14.19
CA THR A 217 -9.48 0.60 -14.97
C THR A 217 -8.09 0.98 -15.46
N GLU A 218 -7.36 0.00 -16.00
CA GLU A 218 -6.02 0.22 -16.55
C GLU A 218 -6.06 1.22 -17.71
N GLY A 219 -5.19 2.23 -17.67
CA GLY A 219 -5.12 3.31 -18.66
C GLY A 219 -5.81 4.60 -18.24
N ASP A 220 -6.63 4.57 -17.19
CA ASP A 220 -7.37 5.76 -16.76
C ASP A 220 -6.45 6.89 -16.25
N CYS A 221 -6.89 8.10 -16.53
CA CYS A 221 -6.37 9.33 -15.93
C CYS A 221 -7.28 9.76 -14.77
N VAL A 222 -6.76 9.75 -13.55
CA VAL A 222 -7.52 9.98 -12.32
C VAL A 222 -6.95 11.16 -11.55
N LEU A 223 -7.83 12.04 -11.07
CA LEU A 223 -7.48 13.12 -10.15
C LEU A 223 -7.74 12.67 -8.70
N GLU A 224 -6.82 13.01 -7.82
CA GLU A 224 -6.97 12.92 -6.38
C GLU A 224 -6.70 14.31 -5.78
N ALA A 225 -7.55 14.76 -4.88
CA ALA A 225 -7.32 15.97 -4.09
C ALA A 225 -7.30 15.60 -2.61
N GLY A 226 -6.22 15.99 -1.92
CA GLY A 226 -5.90 15.55 -0.57
C GLY A 226 -4.96 14.34 -0.57
N SER A 227 -3.71 14.51 -1.04
CA SER A 227 -2.72 13.43 -1.05
C SER A 227 -2.50 12.84 0.35
N GLY A 228 -2.55 13.66 1.40
CA GLY A 228 -2.39 13.23 2.79
C GLY A 228 -1.08 12.46 3.03
N SER A 229 -1.17 11.19 3.44
CA SER A 229 0.00 10.31 3.59
C SER A 229 0.34 9.48 2.34
N GLY A 230 -0.41 9.66 1.23
CA GLY A 230 -0.27 8.93 -0.03
C GLY A 230 -0.95 7.56 -0.05
N ALA A 231 -1.88 7.29 0.88
CA ALA A 231 -2.55 6.00 0.98
C ALA A 231 -3.45 5.72 -0.24
N MET A 232 -4.39 6.62 -0.50
CA MET A 232 -5.28 6.54 -1.66
C MET A 232 -4.50 6.65 -2.97
N SER A 233 -3.52 7.56 -3.06
CA SER A 233 -2.62 7.68 -4.22
C SER A 233 -1.98 6.34 -4.64
N LEU A 234 -1.57 5.51 -3.68
CA LEU A 234 -1.00 4.19 -3.96
C LEU A 234 -2.03 3.19 -4.51
N PHE A 235 -3.25 3.23 -4.00
CA PHE A 235 -4.35 2.40 -4.49
C PHE A 235 -4.76 2.80 -5.90
N LEU A 236 -4.95 4.11 -6.14
CA LEU A 236 -5.20 4.67 -7.47
C LEU A 236 -4.08 4.30 -8.45
N SER A 237 -2.82 4.47 -8.04
CA SER A 237 -1.66 4.13 -8.89
C SER A 237 -1.62 2.65 -9.27
N ARG A 238 -2.14 1.76 -8.43
CA ARG A 238 -2.26 0.34 -8.78
C ARG A 238 -3.42 0.09 -9.74
N ALA A 239 -4.56 0.74 -9.53
CA ALA A 239 -5.77 0.54 -10.33
C ALA A 239 -5.57 0.99 -11.78
N VAL A 240 -4.99 2.17 -11.99
CA VAL A 240 -4.77 2.72 -13.35
C VAL A 240 -3.68 2.01 -14.15
N GLY A 241 -2.89 1.14 -13.51
CA GLY A 241 -1.84 0.37 -14.18
C GLY A 241 -0.71 1.21 -14.77
N ALA A 242 0.10 0.59 -15.64
CA ALA A 242 1.31 1.19 -16.18
C ALA A 242 1.04 2.19 -17.32
N SER A 243 -0.10 2.05 -18.00
CA SER A 243 -0.57 2.93 -19.08
C SER A 243 -1.37 4.13 -18.57
N GLY A 244 -1.86 4.09 -17.33
CA GLY A 244 -2.65 5.16 -16.74
C GLY A 244 -1.84 6.20 -15.99
N LYS A 245 -2.55 7.15 -15.38
CA LYS A 245 -1.95 8.29 -14.69
C LYS A 245 -2.79 8.74 -13.51
N VAL A 246 -2.13 9.04 -12.40
CA VAL A 246 -2.75 9.69 -11.24
C VAL A 246 -2.15 11.08 -11.08
N VAL A 247 -3.01 12.08 -10.90
CA VAL A 247 -2.63 13.44 -10.56
C VAL A 247 -3.13 13.69 -9.15
N SER A 248 -2.21 13.85 -8.21
CA SER A 248 -2.51 13.99 -6.79
C SER A 248 -2.16 15.40 -6.34
N VAL A 249 -3.16 16.17 -5.95
CA VAL A 249 -3.03 17.58 -5.55
C VAL A 249 -3.11 17.66 -4.03
N GLU A 250 -2.18 18.40 -3.43
CA GLU A 250 -2.14 18.64 -1.99
C GLU A 250 -1.68 20.07 -1.72
N VAL A 251 -2.42 20.75 -0.84
CA VAL A 251 -2.18 22.15 -0.46
C VAL A 251 -1.12 22.27 0.62
N ARG A 252 -0.93 21.22 1.43
CA ARG A 252 0.05 21.20 2.51
C ARG A 252 1.36 20.56 2.10
N GLU A 253 2.42 21.35 2.05
CA GLU A 253 3.75 20.90 1.64
C GLU A 253 4.31 19.73 2.49
N ASP A 254 4.04 19.71 3.79
CA ASP A 254 4.48 18.64 4.70
C ASP A 254 3.78 17.30 4.40
N HIS A 255 2.49 17.35 4.09
CA HIS A 255 1.71 16.20 3.64
C HIS A 255 2.18 15.70 2.27
N LEU A 256 2.37 16.62 1.32
CA LEU A 256 2.89 16.30 -0.01
C LEU A 256 4.24 15.59 0.06
N LYS A 257 5.19 16.13 0.85
CA LYS A 257 6.51 15.51 1.08
C LYS A 257 6.36 14.10 1.67
N ARG A 258 5.43 13.90 2.61
CA ARG A 258 5.14 12.58 3.18
C ARG A 258 4.58 11.61 2.13
N ALA A 259 3.59 12.03 1.35
CA ALA A 259 2.96 11.22 0.32
C ALA A 259 3.98 10.79 -0.75
N VAL A 260 4.79 11.73 -1.26
CA VAL A 260 5.86 11.46 -2.23
C VAL A 260 6.88 10.45 -1.67
N LEU A 261 7.29 10.60 -0.42
CA LEU A 261 8.23 9.69 0.21
C LEU A 261 7.67 8.27 0.37
N ASN A 262 6.42 8.14 0.81
CA ASN A 262 5.76 6.84 0.95
C ASN A 262 5.55 6.19 -0.42
N TYR A 263 5.07 6.95 -1.41
CA TYR A 263 4.94 6.49 -2.79
C TYR A 263 6.24 5.93 -3.34
N ASN A 264 7.33 6.70 -3.23
CA ASN A 264 8.64 6.30 -3.74
C ASN A 264 9.18 5.05 -3.01
N ARG A 265 8.96 4.94 -1.71
CA ARG A 265 9.37 3.76 -0.93
C ARG A 265 8.63 2.50 -1.39
N TRP A 266 7.31 2.57 -1.54
CA TRP A 266 6.54 1.44 -2.04
C TRP A 266 6.97 1.07 -3.47
N ARG A 267 7.04 2.07 -4.36
CA ARG A 267 7.42 1.88 -5.76
C ARG A 267 8.79 1.22 -5.90
N THR A 268 9.81 1.72 -5.20
CA THR A 268 11.17 1.14 -5.27
C THR A 268 11.20 -0.32 -4.81
N SER A 269 10.44 -0.69 -3.78
CA SER A 269 10.29 -2.09 -3.38
C SER A 269 9.56 -2.91 -4.44
N TRP A 270 8.54 -2.35 -5.09
CA TRP A 270 7.75 -3.05 -6.10
C TRP A 270 8.52 -3.27 -7.41
N GLU A 271 9.33 -2.30 -7.82
CA GLU A 271 10.18 -2.36 -9.01
C GLU A 271 11.19 -3.50 -8.94
N LEU A 272 11.69 -3.85 -7.75
CA LEU A 272 12.58 -5.00 -7.55
C LEU A 272 11.93 -6.34 -7.92
N ARG A 273 10.60 -6.45 -7.83
CA ARG A 273 9.84 -7.66 -8.15
C ARG A 273 9.34 -7.69 -9.59
N ARG A 274 8.82 -6.57 -10.08
CA ARG A 274 8.10 -6.50 -11.37
C ARG A 274 8.86 -5.77 -12.47
N GLY A 275 10.01 -5.19 -12.16
CA GLY A 275 10.75 -4.32 -13.07
C GLY A 275 10.32 -2.86 -12.98
N HIS A 276 11.07 -2.00 -13.67
CA HIS A 276 10.83 -0.57 -13.65
C HIS A 276 9.55 -0.22 -14.41
N HIS A 277 8.60 0.41 -13.71
CA HIS A 277 7.43 1.02 -14.30
C HIS A 277 7.61 2.53 -14.13
N GLY A 278 7.27 3.31 -15.17
CA GLY A 278 7.36 4.77 -15.11
C GLY A 278 6.59 5.34 -13.92
N ARG A 279 6.80 6.63 -13.63
CA ARG A 279 6.08 7.29 -12.54
C ARG A 279 4.61 7.50 -12.92
N ILE A 280 3.73 6.63 -12.40
CA ILE A 280 2.28 6.66 -12.64
C ILE A 280 1.64 7.88 -11.94
N THR A 281 2.10 8.22 -10.73
CA THR A 281 1.53 9.31 -9.94
C THR A 281 2.37 10.59 -9.99
N LYS A 282 1.77 11.68 -10.49
CA LYS A 282 2.29 13.04 -10.40
C LYS A 282 1.69 13.73 -9.18
N PHE A 283 2.54 14.09 -8.22
CA PHE A 283 2.16 14.88 -7.05
C PHE A 283 2.36 16.37 -7.36
N VAL A 284 1.40 17.20 -6.99
CA VAL A 284 1.41 18.65 -7.24
C VAL A 284 1.10 19.40 -5.96
N HIS A 285 1.96 20.35 -5.62
CA HIS A 285 1.71 21.30 -4.53
C HIS A 285 0.85 22.44 -5.07
N ALA A 286 -0.42 22.48 -4.72
CA ALA A 286 -1.35 23.52 -5.17
C ALA A 286 -2.64 23.48 -4.35
N ASP A 287 -3.37 24.59 -4.34
CA ASP A 287 -4.74 24.64 -3.88
C ASP A 287 -5.69 24.49 -5.08
N LEU A 288 -6.45 23.39 -5.10
CA LEU A 288 -7.36 23.07 -6.19
C LEU A 288 -8.51 24.08 -6.34
N SER A 289 -8.80 24.86 -5.29
CA SER A 289 -9.87 25.85 -5.32
C SER A 289 -9.43 27.20 -5.92
N THR A 290 -8.13 27.50 -5.93
CA THR A 290 -7.60 28.79 -6.41
C THR A 290 -6.70 28.66 -7.63
N ASP A 291 -5.97 27.56 -7.76
CA ASP A 291 -4.89 27.44 -8.73
C ASP A 291 -5.39 26.75 -10.02
N PRO A 292 -5.00 27.24 -11.22
CA PRO A 292 -5.40 26.64 -12.50
C PRO A 292 -4.56 25.39 -12.84
N VAL A 293 -4.46 24.45 -11.88
CA VAL A 293 -3.55 23.28 -11.98
C VAL A 293 -3.99 22.24 -13.00
N LEU A 294 -5.27 22.26 -13.38
CA LEU A 294 -5.91 21.26 -14.24
C LEU A 294 -5.93 21.66 -15.72
N GLU A 295 -5.40 22.83 -16.09
CA GLU A 295 -5.47 23.33 -17.45
C GLU A 295 -4.89 22.34 -18.48
N GLY A 296 -5.66 22.07 -19.54
CA GLY A 296 -5.29 21.10 -20.59
C GLY A 296 -5.36 19.64 -20.16
N MET A 297 -5.93 19.33 -18.99
CA MET A 297 -6.07 17.96 -18.47
C MET A 297 -7.53 17.50 -18.49
N GLY A 298 -7.72 16.20 -18.71
CA GLY A 298 -9.00 15.51 -18.61
C GLY A 298 -8.91 14.28 -17.71
N PHE A 299 -9.99 13.96 -17.00
CA PHE A 299 -10.04 12.88 -16.01
C PHE A 299 -11.24 11.97 -16.21
N HIS A 300 -11.01 10.67 -16.05
CA HIS A 300 -12.04 9.62 -16.10
C HIS A 300 -12.78 9.50 -14.76
N ALA A 301 -12.07 9.79 -13.66
CA ALA A 301 -12.63 9.80 -12.32
C ALA A 301 -11.87 10.78 -11.42
N VAL A 302 -12.54 11.25 -10.36
CA VAL A 302 -11.94 12.15 -9.36
C VAL A 302 -12.26 11.65 -7.95
N ALA A 303 -11.23 11.54 -7.10
CA ALA A 303 -11.37 11.30 -5.67
C ALA A 303 -11.09 12.59 -4.88
N LEU A 304 -12.06 13.04 -4.10
CA LEU A 304 -11.92 14.23 -3.23
C LEU A 304 -11.93 13.81 -1.76
N ASP A 305 -10.78 13.92 -1.10
CA ASP A 305 -10.59 13.70 0.34
C ASP A 305 -10.18 15.02 1.00
N LEU A 306 -11.11 15.98 0.98
CA LEU A 306 -10.92 17.35 1.45
C LEU A 306 -11.92 17.65 2.58
N ILE A 307 -11.59 18.63 3.44
CA ILE A 307 -12.51 19.10 4.50
C ILE A 307 -13.77 19.72 3.87
N HIS A 308 -13.60 20.49 2.79
CA HIS A 308 -14.69 21.16 2.08
C HIS A 308 -14.65 20.83 0.58
N PRO A 309 -15.04 19.61 0.17
CA PRO A 309 -14.89 19.16 -1.22
C PRO A 309 -15.74 19.96 -2.21
N GLN A 310 -16.83 20.58 -1.73
CA GLN A 310 -17.75 21.39 -2.54
C GLN A 310 -17.03 22.55 -3.24
N LEU A 311 -16.00 23.10 -2.61
CA LEU A 311 -15.23 24.24 -3.13
C LEU A 311 -14.38 23.87 -4.35
N ALA A 312 -14.01 22.59 -4.49
CA ALA A 312 -13.23 22.11 -5.62
C ALA A 312 -14.10 21.74 -6.84
N LEU A 313 -15.41 21.59 -6.66
CA LEU A 313 -16.29 21.06 -7.72
C LEU A 313 -16.32 21.96 -8.96
N SER A 314 -16.39 23.28 -8.79
CA SER A 314 -16.39 24.22 -9.93
C SER A 314 -15.11 24.15 -10.75
N THR A 315 -13.97 23.86 -10.11
CA THR A 315 -12.68 23.70 -10.78
C THR A 315 -12.58 22.34 -11.46
N VAL A 316 -13.12 21.29 -10.85
CA VAL A 316 -12.95 19.91 -11.33
C VAL A 316 -13.92 19.53 -12.44
N ILE A 317 -15.20 19.91 -12.32
CA ILE A 317 -16.28 19.49 -13.23
C ILE A 317 -15.94 19.74 -14.72
N PRO A 318 -15.38 20.89 -15.12
CA PRO A 318 -15.02 21.15 -16.52
C PRO A 318 -13.98 20.18 -17.11
N HIS A 319 -13.21 19.50 -16.27
CA HIS A 319 -12.13 18.59 -16.67
C HIS A 319 -12.55 17.11 -16.63
N LEU A 320 -13.80 16.82 -16.26
CA LEU A 320 -14.33 15.47 -16.25
C LEU A 320 -14.73 15.03 -17.66
N HIS A 321 -14.35 13.80 -18.02
CA HIS A 321 -14.86 13.16 -19.21
C HIS A 321 -16.40 13.01 -19.11
N SER A 322 -17.11 13.09 -20.23
CA SER A 322 -18.56 12.83 -20.23
C SER A 322 -18.83 11.41 -19.70
N GLY A 323 -19.64 11.30 -18.65
CA GLY A 323 -19.94 10.05 -17.96
C GLY A 323 -19.00 9.68 -16.81
N ALA A 324 -18.05 10.53 -16.45
CA ALA A 324 -17.13 10.30 -15.33
C ALA A 324 -17.85 10.27 -13.97
N VAL A 325 -17.33 9.45 -13.05
CA VAL A 325 -17.85 9.30 -11.68
C VAL A 325 -17.01 10.08 -10.67
N VAL A 326 -17.68 10.76 -9.74
CA VAL A 326 -17.04 11.57 -8.68
C VAL A 326 -17.56 11.15 -7.30
N PRO A 327 -16.89 10.21 -6.62
CA PRO A 327 -17.17 9.93 -5.22
C PRO A 327 -16.33 10.83 -4.30
N SER A 328 -16.90 11.20 -3.15
CA SER A 328 -16.24 11.96 -2.10
C SER A 328 -16.30 11.21 -0.77
N THR A 329 -15.21 11.25 0.00
CA THR A 329 -15.18 10.74 1.37
C THR A 329 -15.52 11.86 2.34
N LEU A 330 -16.80 11.99 2.69
CA LEU A 330 -17.21 12.86 3.80
C LEU A 330 -16.96 12.15 5.13
N GLN A 331 -15.99 12.60 5.92
CA GLN A 331 -16.00 12.40 7.37
C GLN A 331 -16.68 13.63 7.99
N SER A 332 -17.86 13.41 8.60
CA SER A 332 -18.77 14.35 9.30
C SER A 332 -19.63 15.29 8.43
N VAL A 333 -20.95 14.99 8.35
CA VAL A 333 -22.07 15.81 8.87
C VAL A 333 -23.31 14.91 9.08
N TRP A 334 -23.64 14.60 10.35
CA TRP A 334 -25.00 14.55 10.91
C TRP A 334 -24.90 14.89 12.39
#